data_AF-Q5BHG3-F1
#
_entry.id   AF-Q5BHG3-F1
#
_cell.length_a   1.000
_cell.length_b   1.000
_cell.length_c   1.000
_cell.angle_alpha   90.00
_cell.angle_beta   90.00
_cell.angle_gamma   90.00
#
_symmetry.space_group_name_H-M   'P 1'
#
loop_
_entity.id
_entity.type
_entity.pdbx_description
1 polymer ?
#
loop_
_entity_poly.entity_id
_entity_poly.type
_entity_poly.pdbx_seq_one_letter_code
_entity_poly.pdbx_strand_id
1 'polypeptide(L)'
;MSCIKDEDTSKIFPTLKHSPSLKGFTHLASDGVYRSFSSSGEVVDYKQLSPTEITKMLEFFEKHTHNSESFQESRKKFEGVDGRNVTDLEQLLHPGREIRPLRFRE
;
A
#
# COMPACT_ATOMS: atom_id res chain seq x y z
N MET A 1 2.04 24.99 5.01
CA MET A 1 1.26 23.78 5.38
C MET A 1 0.04 23.74 4.49
N SER A 2 0.08 22.95 3.41
CA SER A 2 -1.06 22.79 2.51
C SER A 2 -1.89 21.62 3.02
N CYS A 3 -2.96 21.92 3.75
CA CYS A 3 -3.99 20.96 4.11
C CYS A 3 -4.76 20.59 2.83
N ILE A 4 -4.34 19.51 2.17
CA ILE A 4 -5.16 18.81 1.19
C ILE A 4 -6.39 18.32 1.97
N LYS A 5 -7.57 18.83 1.61
CA LYS A 5 -8.85 18.53 2.28
C LYS A 5 -9.00 17.01 2.50
N ASP A 6 -9.15 16.60 3.75
CA ASP A 6 -9.20 15.20 4.24
C ASP A 6 -10.42 14.39 3.75
N GLU A 7 -11.38 15.04 3.08
CA GLU A 7 -12.66 14.40 2.73
C GLU A 7 -12.57 13.44 1.53
N ASP A 8 -11.57 13.60 0.66
CA ASP A 8 -11.42 12.78 -0.56
C ASP A 8 -10.49 11.57 -0.32
N THR A 9 -9.44 11.73 0.50
CA THR A 9 -8.43 10.68 0.74
C THR A 9 -8.96 9.55 1.61
N SER A 10 -9.85 9.83 2.56
CA SER A 10 -10.45 8.81 3.44
C SER A 10 -11.30 7.77 2.69
N LYS A 11 -11.79 8.11 1.49
CA LYS A 11 -12.53 7.18 0.62
C LYS A 11 -11.61 6.33 -0.26
N ILE A 12 -10.36 6.76 -0.43
CA ILE A 12 -9.37 6.12 -1.30
C ILE A 12 -8.45 5.21 -0.48
N PHE A 13 -7.99 5.71 0.66
CA PHE A 13 -7.05 5.01 1.54
C PHE A 13 -7.81 4.37 2.69
N PRO A 14 -7.70 3.05 2.88
CA PRO A 14 -8.30 2.42 4.05
C PRO A 14 -7.60 2.89 5.33
N THR A 15 -8.38 3.07 6.38
CA THR A 15 -7.84 3.32 7.72
C THR A 15 -7.25 2.04 8.27
N LEU A 16 -5.94 2.05 8.50
CA LEU A 16 -5.19 0.96 9.14
C LEU A 16 -4.67 1.42 10.49
N LYS A 17 -4.52 0.49 11.43
CA LYS A 17 -3.82 0.77 12.69
C LYS A 17 -2.38 1.14 12.40
N HIS A 18 -1.88 2.10 13.17
CA HIS A 18 -0.49 2.51 13.13
C HIS A 18 0.31 1.82 14.23
N SER A 19 1.61 1.65 14.00
CA SER A 19 2.54 1.23 15.05
C SER A 19 2.44 2.16 16.25
N PRO A 20 2.52 1.67 17.50
CA PRO A 20 2.47 2.52 18.70
C PRO A 20 3.51 3.66 18.71
N SER A 21 4.67 3.43 18.09
CA SER A 21 5.73 4.45 17.98
C SER A 21 5.42 5.59 17.01
N LEU A 22 4.38 5.44 16.17
CA LEU A 22 4.04 6.33 15.05
C LEU A 22 5.19 6.58 14.05
N LYS A 23 6.24 5.75 14.07
CA LYS A 23 7.38 5.78 13.13
C LYS A 23 7.23 4.79 11.97
N GLY A 24 6.06 4.18 11.86
CA GLY A 24 5.66 3.29 10.78
C GLY A 24 5.31 4.02 9.48
N PHE A 25 4.86 3.26 8.49
CA PHE A 25 4.38 3.77 7.21
C PHE A 25 3.45 2.75 6.57
N THR A 26 2.68 3.18 5.58
CA THR A 26 1.83 2.30 4.80
C THR A 26 2.41 2.03 3.41
N HIS A 27 2.11 0.87 2.86
CA HIS A 27 2.62 0.44 1.56
C HIS A 27 1.56 -0.40 0.84
N LEU A 28 1.24 0.00 -0.40
CA LEU A 28 0.51 -0.83 -1.35
C LEU A 28 1.52 -1.75 -2.05
N ALA A 29 1.47 -3.03 -1.74
CA ALA A 29 2.37 -4.01 -2.31
C ALA A 29 1.80 -4.65 -3.58
N SER A 30 2.66 -5.21 -4.44
CA SER A 30 2.27 -5.76 -5.75
C SER A 30 1.34 -6.98 -5.69
N ASP A 31 1.08 -7.53 -4.50
CA ASP A 31 0.07 -8.56 -4.27
C ASP A 31 -1.33 -7.97 -4.02
N GLY A 32 -1.50 -6.64 -4.11
CA GLY A 32 -2.77 -5.96 -3.95
C GLY A 32 -3.18 -5.73 -2.50
N VAL A 33 -2.30 -6.02 -1.54
CA VAL A 33 -2.56 -5.81 -0.12
C VAL A 33 -1.91 -4.51 0.35
N TYR A 34 -2.71 -3.65 0.95
CA TYR A 34 -2.25 -2.44 1.62
C TYR A 34 -1.88 -2.77 3.05
N ARG A 35 -0.62 -2.53 3.41
CA ARG A 35 -0.08 -2.90 4.73
C ARG A 35 0.41 -1.68 5.48
N SER A 36 0.20 -1.67 6.79
CA SER A 36 0.82 -0.76 7.74
C SER A 36 2.00 -1.47 8.38
N PHE A 37 3.19 -0.89 8.23
CA PHE A 37 4.43 -1.43 8.77
C PHE A 37 4.88 -0.61 9.97
N SER A 38 5.48 -1.28 10.96
CA SER A 38 6.24 -0.64 12.03
C SER A 38 7.59 -0.10 11.52
N SER A 39 8.32 0.61 12.39
CA SER A 39 9.68 1.04 12.07
C SER A 39 10.66 -0.13 11.89
N SER A 40 10.40 -1.28 12.54
CA SER A 40 11.16 -2.53 12.41
C SER A 40 10.78 -3.34 11.16
N GLY A 41 9.73 -2.95 10.43
CA GLY A 41 9.29 -3.66 9.23
C GLY A 41 8.34 -4.83 9.50
N GLU A 42 7.76 -4.89 10.69
CA GLU A 42 6.68 -5.82 11.02
C GLU A 42 5.35 -5.24 10.53
N VAL A 43 4.48 -6.10 10.00
CA VAL A 43 3.12 -5.71 9.63
C VAL A 43 2.30 -5.52 10.90
N VAL A 44 1.75 -4.32 11.09
CA VAL A 44 0.91 -3.95 12.23
C VAL A 44 -0.57 -4.15 11.90
N ASP A 45 -0.94 -3.88 10.65
CA ASP A 45 -2.29 -4.02 10.14
C ASP A 45 -2.28 -4.12 8.61
N TYR A 46 -3.36 -4.62 8.02
CA TYR A 46 -3.46 -4.77 6.59
C TYR A 46 -4.91 -4.70 6.08
N LYS A 47 -5.06 -4.37 4.81
CA LYS A 47 -6.30 -4.54 4.06
C LYS A 47 -6.01 -5.11 2.68
N GLN A 48 -6.68 -6.20 2.38
CA GLN A 48 -6.77 -6.75 1.03
C GLN A 48 -7.66 -5.85 0.19
N LEU A 49 -7.15 -5.33 -0.92
CA LEU A 49 -7.89 -4.42 -1.78
C LEU A 49 -8.47 -5.14 -2.99
N SER A 50 -9.67 -4.74 -3.38
CA SER A 50 -10.24 -5.09 -4.68
C SER A 50 -9.50 -4.37 -5.82
N PRO A 51 -9.60 -4.86 -7.07
CA PRO A 51 -8.99 -4.19 -8.22
C PRO A 51 -9.44 -2.73 -8.36
N THR A 52 -10.72 -2.45 -8.08
CA THR A 52 -11.27 -1.09 -8.11
C THR A 52 -10.64 -0.17 -7.05
N GLU A 53 -10.39 -0.66 -5.85
CA GLU A 53 -9.71 0.11 -4.80
C GLU A 53 -8.24 0.37 -5.16
N ILE A 54 -7.56 -0.64 -5.70
CA ILE A 54 -6.17 -0.52 -6.20
C ILE A 54 -6.10 0.56 -7.27
N THR A 55 -7.00 0.53 -8.26
CA THR A 55 -7.05 1.55 -9.34
C THR A 55 -7.21 2.96 -8.77
N LYS A 56 -8.15 3.16 -7.83
CA LYS A 56 -8.36 4.48 -7.20
C LYS A 56 -7.13 4.99 -6.45
N MET A 57 -6.43 4.12 -5.74
CA MET A 57 -5.18 4.48 -5.06
C MET A 57 -4.08 4.85 -6.05
N LEU A 58 -3.94 4.11 -7.14
CA LEU A 58 -2.96 4.41 -8.19
C LEU A 58 -3.25 5.74 -8.89
N GLU A 59 -4.51 6.01 -9.23
CA GLU A 59 -4.94 7.31 -9.79
C GLU A 59 -4.64 8.47 -8.84
N PHE A 60 -4.85 8.27 -7.53
CA PHE A 60 -4.46 9.26 -6.53
C PHE A 60 -2.94 9.49 -6.54
N PHE A 61 -2.14 8.43 -6.54
CA PHE A 61 -0.67 8.57 -6.57
C PHE A 61 -0.18 9.25 -7.85
N GLU A 62 -0.76 8.93 -9.00
CA GLU A 62 -0.43 9.52 -10.30
C GLU A 62 -0.67 11.04 -10.30
N LYS A 63 -1.78 11.47 -9.70
CA LYS A 63 -2.13 12.89 -9.59
C LYS A 63 -1.18 13.68 -8.70
N HIS A 64 -0.57 13.04 -7.69
CA HIS A 64 0.20 13.71 -6.64
C HIS A 64 1.72 13.46 -6.71
N THR A 65 2.15 12.44 -7.46
CA THR A 65 3.56 12.10 -7.68
C THR A 65 3.84 12.39 -9.13
N HIS A 66 4.35 13.60 -9.43
CA HIS A 66 4.72 14.10 -10.76
C HIS A 66 4.97 12.95 -11.76
N ASN A 67 3.97 12.67 -12.60
CA ASN A 67 3.81 11.48 -13.45
C ASN A 67 5.13 10.99 -14.08
N SER A 68 5.88 10.17 -13.34
CA SER A 68 7.21 9.72 -13.74
C SER A 68 7.12 8.39 -14.48
N GLU A 69 8.03 8.14 -15.42
CA GLU A 69 8.10 6.84 -16.11
C GLU A 69 8.21 5.67 -15.12
N SER A 70 8.91 5.88 -13.99
CA SER A 70 9.01 4.90 -12.90
C SER A 70 7.66 4.56 -12.24
N PHE A 71 6.73 5.52 -12.18
CA PHE A 71 5.40 5.28 -11.66
C PHE A 71 4.58 4.44 -12.64
N GLN A 72 4.63 4.76 -13.93
CA GLN A 72 3.93 4.00 -14.97
C GLN A 72 4.40 2.54 -15.04
N GLU A 73 5.72 2.29 -14.96
CA GLU A 73 6.24 0.93 -14.86
C GLU A 73 5.81 0.21 -13.57
N SER A 74 5.68 0.95 -12.46
CA SER A 74 5.17 0.38 -11.21
C SER A 74 3.69 0.05 -11.29
N ARG A 75 2.90 0.85 -12.02
CA ARG A 75 1.46 0.65 -12.22
C ARG A 75 1.15 -0.66 -12.95
N LYS A 76 1.99 -1.05 -13.93
CA LYS A 76 1.87 -2.33 -14.65
C LYS A 76 1.89 -3.55 -13.73
N LYS A 77 2.58 -3.47 -12.59
CA LYS A 77 2.66 -4.55 -11.60
C LYS A 77 1.31 -4.86 -10.93
N PHE A 78 0.33 -3.96 -11.08
CA PHE A 78 -1.01 -4.09 -10.49
C PHE A 78 -2.07 -4.52 -11.50
N GLU A 79 -1.71 -4.75 -12.77
CA GLU A 79 -2.65 -5.22 -13.78
C GLU A 79 -3.16 -6.63 -13.43
N GLY A 80 -4.49 -6.77 -13.33
CA GLY A 80 -5.14 -8.03 -12.96
C GLY A 80 -4.97 -8.45 -11.50
N VAL A 81 -4.36 -7.61 -10.66
CA VAL A 81 -4.15 -7.92 -9.24
C VAL A 81 -5.44 -7.71 -8.44
N ASP A 82 -5.81 -8.72 -7.66
CA ASP A 82 -6.87 -8.66 -6.66
C ASP A 82 -6.32 -9.13 -5.31
N GLY A 83 -6.12 -8.20 -4.38
CA GLY A 83 -5.55 -8.51 -3.06
C GLY A 83 -6.44 -9.41 -2.23
N ARG A 84 -7.74 -9.52 -2.55
CA ARG A 84 -8.69 -10.41 -1.86
C ARG A 84 -8.37 -11.89 -2.09
N ASN A 85 -7.55 -12.21 -3.11
CA ASN A 85 -7.07 -13.55 -3.36
C ASN A 85 -5.94 -13.97 -2.40
N VAL A 86 -5.30 -13.04 -1.69
CA VAL A 86 -4.26 -13.31 -0.69
C VAL A 86 -4.90 -13.71 0.64
N THR A 87 -5.31 -14.98 0.75
CA THR A 87 -6.09 -15.47 1.91
C THR A 87 -5.23 -16.06 3.04
N ASP A 88 -3.96 -16.35 2.75
CA ASP A 88 -3.04 -16.92 3.72
C ASP A 88 -2.57 -15.88 4.75
N LEU A 89 -2.82 -16.15 6.03
CA LEU A 89 -2.52 -15.22 7.13
C LEU A 89 -1.02 -14.96 7.28
N GLU A 90 -0.20 -15.99 7.08
CA GLU A 90 1.26 -15.86 7.13
C GLU A 90 1.75 -14.93 6.02
N GLN A 91 1.23 -15.04 4.80
CA GLN A 91 1.55 -14.12 3.70
C GLN A 91 1.06 -12.68 3.96
N LEU A 92 -0.06 -12.51 4.67
CA LEU A 92 -0.59 -11.20 5.03
C LEU A 92 0.31 -10.48 6.04
N LEU A 93 0.78 -11.20 7.07
CA LEU A 93 1.61 -10.66 8.16
C LEU A 93 3.11 -10.70 7.88
N HIS A 94 3.56 -11.65 7.08
CA HIS A 94 4.98 -11.91 6.76
C HIS A 94 5.18 -12.01 5.24
N PRO A 95 4.92 -10.93 4.48
CA PRO A 95 5.06 -10.95 3.03
C PRO A 95 6.47 -11.36 2.60
N GLY A 96 6.56 -12.02 1.45
CA GLY A 96 7.83 -12.39 0.84
C GLY A 96 8.74 -11.19 0.62
N ARG A 97 10.05 -11.42 0.60
CA ARG A 97 11.08 -10.39 0.48
C ARG A 97 10.86 -9.45 -0.72
N GLU A 98 10.40 -9.99 -1.85
CA GLU A 98 10.11 -9.21 -3.06
C GLU A 98 8.87 -8.32 -2.99
N ILE A 99 7.98 -8.57 -2.03
CA ILE A 99 6.73 -7.83 -1.80
C ILE A 99 6.96 -6.72 -0.75
N ARG A 100 7.99 -6.85 0.08
CA ARG A 100 8.32 -5.87 1.11
C ARG A 100 8.85 -4.56 0.51
N PRO A 101 8.69 -3.44 1.22
CA PRO A 101 9.38 -2.19 0.93
C PRO A 101 10.90 -2.41 0.83
N LEU A 102 11.56 -1.73 -0.13
CA LEU A 102 13.00 -1.91 -0.41
C LEU A 102 13.88 -1.81 0.83
N ARG A 103 13.54 -0.90 1.76
CA ARG A 103 14.26 -0.68 3.03
C ARG A 103 14.27 -1.88 4.00
N PHE A 104 13.49 -2.92 3.72
CA PHE A 104 13.38 -4.13 4.54
C PHE A 104 13.67 -5.41 3.74
N ARG A 105 14.40 -5.29 2.63
CA ARG A 105 14.78 -6.43 1.78
C ARG A 105 16.21 -6.94 2.04
N GLU A 106 16.88 -6.38 3.03
CA GLU A 106 18.22 -6.79 3.45
C GLU A 106 18.19 -8.03 4.35
#